data_AF-A0A941XCF3-F1
#
_entry.id   AF-A0A941XCF3-F1
#
_cell.length_a   1.000
_cell.length_b   1.000
_cell.length_c   1.000
_cell.angle_alpha   90.00
_cell.angle_beta   90.00
_cell.angle_gamma   90.00
#
_symmetry.space_group_name_H-M   'P 1'
#
loop_
_entity.id
_entity.type
_entity.pdbx_description
1 polymer ?
#
loop_
_entity_poly.entity_id
_entity_poly.type
_entity_poly.pdbx_seq_one_letter_code
_entity_poly.pdbx_strand_id
1 'polypeptide(L)'
;MDGLNCFKQLFPNDDELVDYVIRNTLFFKKDIVFQQARVYRQAIRMGEAIPVRYTSKGAFFRQHEVKTTTPRFRNKKEAVLFTKDSANAVFHKDTKIRVCFDPDGNYYPKKEILKYTGHRVSWGSTSSVVNYNIAHIWGKTDNPLFFSLLWNYALIPCHCTFLTDKKEENDVVMKNIKNLLKAISIELYDPNRIMDWNQDVLSIDDYPVMEYLQKGRKWIINKNINFLESII
;
A
#
# COMPACT_ATOMS: atom_id res chain seq x y z
N MET A 1 -25.08 1.95 18.43
CA MET A 1 -25.19 2.65 17.15
C MET A 1 -23.92 2.33 16.38
N ASP A 2 -24.00 1.69 15.21
CA ASP A 2 -22.82 1.39 14.39
C ASP A 2 -22.28 2.67 13.76
N GLY A 3 -21.01 2.99 14.00
CA GLY A 3 -20.38 4.22 13.50
C GLY A 3 -20.42 4.36 11.98
N LEU A 4 -20.50 3.25 11.24
CA LEU A 4 -20.69 3.28 9.78
C LEU A 4 -22.07 3.84 9.40
N ASN A 5 -23.14 3.41 10.07
CA ASN A 5 -24.50 3.88 9.77
C ASN A 5 -24.66 5.37 10.08
N CYS A 6 -24.07 5.85 11.18
CA CYS A 6 -24.04 7.29 11.48
C CYS A 6 -23.28 8.07 10.41
N PHE A 7 -22.17 7.53 9.90
CA PHE A 7 -21.39 8.19 8.84
C PHE A 7 -22.16 8.25 7.52
N LYS A 8 -22.87 7.17 7.15
CA LYS A 8 -23.73 7.14 5.96
C LYS A 8 -24.82 8.21 5.98
N GLN A 9 -25.40 8.49 7.15
CA GLN A 9 -26.43 9.54 7.30
C GLN A 9 -25.94 10.96 7.03
N LEU A 10 -24.62 11.19 6.94
CA LEU A 10 -24.05 12.48 6.54
C LEU A 10 -24.14 12.72 5.03
N PHE A 11 -24.54 11.71 4.25
CA PHE A 11 -24.60 11.76 2.80
C PHE A 11 -26.04 11.49 2.31
N PRO A 12 -26.45 12.05 1.17
CA PRO A 12 -27.79 11.80 0.61
C PRO A 12 -28.03 10.33 0.27
N ASN A 13 -26.98 9.62 -0.15
CA ASN A 13 -27.02 8.20 -0.48
C ASN A 13 -25.59 7.61 -0.44
N ASP A 14 -25.52 6.28 -0.60
CA ASP A 14 -24.28 5.51 -0.58
C ASP A 14 -23.32 5.87 -1.74
N ASP A 15 -23.83 6.27 -2.92
CA ASP A 15 -23.00 6.66 -4.07
C ASP A 15 -22.31 8.02 -3.82
N GLU A 16 -23.01 9.00 -3.25
CA GLU A 16 -22.43 10.29 -2.85
C GLU A 16 -21.32 10.13 -1.81
N LEU A 17 -21.46 9.16 -0.90
CA LEU A 17 -20.40 8.80 0.04
C LEU A 17 -19.19 8.20 -0.68
N VAL A 18 -19.39 7.27 -1.62
CA VAL A 18 -18.29 6.73 -2.44
C VAL A 18 -17.59 7.87 -3.19
N ASP A 19 -18.36 8.74 -3.84
CA ASP A 19 -17.87 9.89 -4.59
C ASP A 19 -17.01 10.80 -3.71
N TYR A 20 -17.51 11.15 -2.53
CA TYR A 20 -16.81 11.97 -1.56
C TYR A 20 -15.46 11.36 -1.17
N VAL A 21 -15.43 10.07 -0.83
CA VAL A 21 -14.20 9.39 -0.40
C VAL A 21 -13.16 9.38 -1.53
N ILE A 22 -13.56 9.06 -2.76
CA ILE A 22 -12.63 8.98 -3.88
C ILE A 22 -12.12 10.36 -4.28
N ARG A 23 -13.00 11.38 -4.39
CA ARG A 23 -12.60 12.76 -4.71
C ARG A 23 -11.63 13.31 -3.67
N ASN A 24 -11.84 13.02 -2.39
CA ASN A 24 -10.95 13.50 -1.34
C ASN A 24 -9.76 12.57 -1.07
N THR A 25 -9.57 11.50 -1.84
CA THR A 25 -8.37 10.67 -1.75
C THR A 25 -7.27 11.25 -2.63
N LEU A 26 -6.05 11.36 -2.10
CA LEU A 26 -4.88 11.80 -2.86
C LEU A 26 -4.07 10.59 -3.33
N PHE A 27 -3.89 10.52 -4.64
CA PHE A 27 -3.00 9.58 -5.32
C PHE A 27 -1.61 10.22 -5.56
N PHE A 28 -0.65 9.44 -6.04
CA PHE A 28 0.68 9.92 -6.37
C PHE A 28 0.82 10.12 -7.88
N LYS A 29 1.59 11.13 -8.32
CA LYS A 29 1.80 11.34 -9.75
C LYS A 29 2.52 10.14 -10.36
N LYS A 30 2.12 9.77 -11.59
CA LYS A 30 2.55 8.53 -12.27
C LYS A 30 4.07 8.46 -12.48
N ASP A 31 4.69 9.59 -12.82
CA ASP A 31 6.12 9.74 -13.01
C ASP A 31 6.90 9.44 -11.72
N ILE A 32 6.44 9.97 -10.58
CA ILE A 32 7.04 9.72 -9.26
C ILE A 32 6.93 8.24 -8.88
N VAL A 33 5.75 7.65 -9.07
CA VAL A 33 5.51 6.22 -8.81
C VAL A 33 6.43 5.36 -9.69
N PHE A 34 6.55 5.70 -10.97
CA PHE A 34 7.42 4.98 -11.90
C PHE A 34 8.91 5.12 -11.53
N GLN A 35 9.34 6.31 -11.12
CA GLN A 35 10.70 6.55 -10.64
C GLN A 35 11.02 5.69 -9.42
N GLN A 36 10.13 5.64 -8.43
CA GLN A 36 10.31 4.79 -7.26
C GLN A 36 10.38 3.30 -7.65
N ALA A 37 9.44 2.83 -8.49
CA ALA A 37 9.41 1.45 -8.94
C ALA A 37 10.73 1.05 -9.63
N ARG A 38 11.33 1.93 -10.43
CA ARG A 38 12.66 1.71 -11.04
C ARG A 38 13.76 1.48 -10.01
N VAL A 39 13.82 2.31 -8.96
CA VAL A 39 14.82 2.19 -7.89
C VAL A 39 14.64 0.85 -7.15
N TYR A 40 13.40 0.49 -6.82
CA TYR A 40 13.11 -0.79 -6.17
C TYR A 40 13.45 -1.99 -7.05
N ARG A 41 13.14 -1.94 -8.35
CA ARG A 41 13.55 -2.99 -9.30
C ARG A 41 15.06 -3.18 -9.32
N GLN A 42 15.82 -2.08 -9.33
CA GLN A 42 17.28 -2.13 -9.29
C GLN A 42 17.78 -2.75 -7.98
N ALA A 43 17.29 -2.28 -6.83
CA ALA A 43 17.65 -2.82 -5.53
C ALA A 43 17.37 -4.33 -5.42
N ILE A 44 16.20 -4.78 -5.89
CA ILE A 44 15.84 -6.20 -5.94
C ILE A 44 16.83 -6.99 -6.81
N ARG A 45 17.18 -6.50 -8.01
CA ARG A 45 18.15 -7.15 -8.92
C ARG A 45 19.55 -7.22 -8.32
N MET A 46 19.92 -6.24 -7.50
CA MET A 46 21.18 -6.21 -6.75
C MET A 46 21.17 -7.07 -5.48
N GLY A 47 20.05 -7.74 -5.16
CA GLY A 47 19.91 -8.57 -3.97
C GLY A 47 19.79 -7.79 -2.66
N GLU A 48 19.45 -6.51 -2.73
CA GLU A 48 19.25 -5.65 -1.57
C GLU A 48 17.95 -6.02 -0.83
N ALA A 49 17.94 -5.80 0.48
CA ALA A 49 16.78 -6.07 1.31
C ALA A 49 15.73 -4.96 1.16
N ILE A 50 14.50 -5.35 0.82
CA ILE A 50 13.36 -4.44 0.66
C ILE A 50 12.41 -4.54 1.85
N PRO A 51 11.79 -3.43 2.31
CA PRO A 51 11.00 -3.49 3.54
C PRO A 51 9.67 -4.22 3.41
N VAL A 52 9.28 -4.91 4.48
CA VAL A 52 7.96 -5.54 4.68
C VAL A 52 7.48 -5.37 6.12
N ARG A 53 6.18 -5.51 6.34
CA ARG A 53 5.61 -5.56 7.69
C ARG A 53 5.89 -6.90 8.35
N TYR A 54 6.38 -6.86 9.59
CA TYR A 54 6.51 -8.07 10.39
C TYR A 54 5.15 -8.69 10.70
N THR A 55 5.05 -10.01 10.55
CA THR A 55 3.89 -10.81 10.96
C THR A 55 4.35 -12.03 11.75
N SER A 56 3.69 -12.30 12.87
CA SER A 56 3.97 -13.46 13.73
C SER A 56 3.61 -14.79 13.08
N LYS A 57 2.84 -14.79 11.99
CA LYS A 57 2.42 -16.02 11.30
C LYS A 57 3.60 -16.77 10.67
N GLY A 58 4.75 -16.13 10.47
CA GLY A 58 6.04 -16.72 10.03
C GLY A 58 6.05 -17.32 8.62
N ALA A 59 4.94 -17.91 8.16
CA ALA A 59 4.79 -18.70 6.94
C ALA A 59 5.13 -17.95 5.63
N PHE A 60 5.23 -16.62 5.69
CA PHE A 60 5.56 -15.76 4.57
C PHE A 60 7.07 -15.59 4.35
N PHE A 61 7.93 -16.04 5.28
CA PHE A 61 9.37 -15.78 5.23
C PHE A 61 10.22 -17.05 5.35
N ARG A 62 11.43 -17.00 4.77
CA ARG A 62 12.44 -18.07 4.78
C ARG A 62 13.82 -17.50 5.11
N GLN A 63 14.64 -18.25 5.84
CA GLN A 63 16.06 -17.91 6.08
C GLN A 63 16.98 -18.84 5.27
N HIS A 64 17.99 -18.29 4.60
CA HIS A 64 18.90 -19.08 3.75
C HIS A 64 20.06 -19.72 4.54
N GLU A 65 20.53 -19.10 5.63
CA GLU A 65 21.66 -19.61 6.42
C GLU A 65 21.45 -21.00 7.04
N VAL A 66 20.21 -21.48 7.15
CA VAL A 66 19.90 -22.77 7.78
C VAL A 66 19.09 -23.71 6.89
N LYS A 67 19.00 -23.44 5.58
CA LYS A 67 18.19 -24.17 4.59
C LYS A 67 16.72 -24.36 5.02
N THR A 68 15.85 -23.54 4.43
CA THR A 68 14.39 -23.77 4.29
C THR A 68 13.52 -23.70 5.56
N THR A 69 14.03 -23.21 6.69
CA THR A 69 13.21 -23.03 7.89
C THR A 69 12.47 -21.69 7.89
N THR A 70 11.24 -21.70 8.41
CA THR A 70 10.49 -20.49 8.74
C THR A 70 11.19 -19.79 9.91
N PRO A 71 11.61 -18.52 9.79
CA PRO A 71 12.29 -17.84 10.88
C PRO A 71 11.34 -17.68 12.07
N ARG A 72 11.85 -17.95 13.28
CA ARG A 72 11.10 -17.79 14.53
C ARG A 72 11.72 -16.65 15.33
N PHE A 73 10.97 -15.57 15.47
CA PHE A 73 11.32 -14.45 16.32
C PHE A 73 10.37 -14.40 17.51
N ARG A 74 10.85 -14.08 18.71
CA ARG A 74 10.03 -13.92 19.91
C ARG A 74 9.10 -12.73 19.76
N ASN A 75 9.56 -11.67 19.11
CA ASN A 75 8.79 -10.44 18.90
C ASN A 75 9.31 -9.64 17.68
N LYS A 76 8.55 -8.59 17.34
CA LYS A 76 8.89 -7.67 16.24
C LYS A 76 10.27 -7.02 16.41
N LYS A 77 10.63 -6.61 17.63
CA LYS A 77 11.90 -5.91 17.89
C LYS A 77 13.09 -6.79 17.54
N GLU A 78 13.03 -8.06 17.91
CA GLU A 78 14.04 -9.06 17.54
C GLU A 78 14.11 -9.25 16.02
N ALA A 79 12.98 -9.40 15.33
CA ALA A 79 12.95 -9.54 13.88
C ALA A 79 13.58 -8.33 13.15
N VAL A 80 13.23 -7.12 13.60
CA VAL A 80 13.79 -5.86 13.07
C VAL A 80 15.30 -5.79 13.30
N LEU A 81 15.78 -6.14 14.50
CA LEU A 81 17.23 -6.16 14.78
C LEU A 81 17.95 -7.21 13.93
N PHE A 82 17.37 -8.40 13.79
CA PHE A 82 17.93 -9.47 12.99
C PHE A 82 18.13 -9.05 11.53
N THR A 83 17.11 -8.46 10.91
CA THR A 83 17.16 -8.03 9.50
C THR A 83 17.89 -6.71 9.24
N LYS A 84 18.33 -6.00 10.28
CA LYS A 84 19.23 -4.83 10.15
C LYS A 84 20.68 -5.23 9.93
N ASP A 85 21.07 -6.42 10.36
CA ASP A 85 22.41 -6.94 10.13
C ASP A 85 22.52 -7.43 8.68
N SER A 86 23.49 -6.89 7.94
CA SER A 86 23.74 -7.27 6.54
C SER A 86 24.19 -8.71 6.36
N ALA A 87 24.73 -9.35 7.40
CA ALA A 87 25.08 -10.78 7.38
C ALA A 87 23.83 -11.67 7.37
N ASN A 88 22.73 -11.20 7.98
CA ASN A 88 21.49 -11.94 8.05
C ASN A 88 20.64 -11.76 6.78
N ALA A 89 20.10 -12.86 6.28
CA ALA A 89 19.26 -12.84 5.08
C ALA A 89 17.92 -13.56 5.31
N VAL A 90 16.85 -12.78 5.24
CA VAL A 90 15.46 -13.25 5.25
C VAL A 90 14.86 -12.96 3.87
N PHE A 91 14.10 -13.90 3.35
CA PHE A 91 13.47 -13.82 2.03
C PHE A 91 11.98 -14.02 2.15
N HIS A 92 11.22 -13.28 1.34
CA HIS A 92 9.80 -13.55 1.16
C HIS A 92 9.63 -14.89 0.42
N LYS A 93 8.75 -15.75 0.93
CA LYS A 93 8.63 -17.15 0.53
C LYS A 93 8.27 -17.28 -0.95
N ASP A 94 7.38 -16.45 -1.46
CA ASP A 94 6.84 -16.62 -2.82
C ASP A 94 7.68 -15.84 -3.84
N THR A 95 7.90 -14.55 -3.59
CA THR A 95 8.66 -13.68 -4.51
C THR A 95 10.17 -13.94 -4.50
N LYS A 96 10.69 -14.64 -3.48
CA LYS A 96 12.13 -14.87 -3.23
C LYS A 96 12.97 -13.60 -3.07
N ILE A 97 12.33 -12.46 -2.84
CA ILE A 97 13.00 -11.17 -2.64
C ILE A 97 13.55 -11.12 -1.20
N ARG A 98 14.77 -10.61 -1.04
CA ARG A 98 15.36 -10.37 0.29
C ARG A 98 14.59 -9.24 0.98
N VAL A 99 14.27 -9.42 2.26
CA VAL A 99 13.45 -8.48 3.01
C VAL A 99 14.09 -7.98 4.29
N CYS A 100 13.68 -6.79 4.72
CA CYS A 100 13.91 -6.27 6.07
C CYS A 100 12.59 -5.88 6.73
N PHE A 101 12.53 -5.97 8.06
CA PHE A 101 11.28 -5.70 8.77
C PHE A 101 11.12 -4.23 9.15
N ASP A 102 9.91 -3.70 8.91
CA ASP A 102 9.55 -2.34 9.28
C ASP A 102 9.49 -2.14 10.81
N PRO A 103 10.13 -1.09 11.36
CA PRO A 103 10.23 -0.87 12.80
C PRO A 103 8.93 -0.42 13.49
N ASP A 104 8.01 0.30 12.83
CA ASP A 104 6.83 0.90 13.50
C ASP A 104 5.48 0.53 12.86
N GLY A 105 5.49 -0.22 11.77
CA GLY A 105 4.35 -0.61 10.95
C GLY A 105 4.17 0.22 9.68
N ASN A 106 4.72 1.44 9.62
CA ASN A 106 4.61 2.39 8.52
C ASN A 106 5.87 3.27 8.33
N TYR A 107 7.02 2.90 8.89
CA TYR A 107 8.21 3.74 8.89
C TYR A 107 8.76 3.93 7.48
N TYR A 108 8.86 2.84 6.71
CA TYR A 108 9.28 2.89 5.32
C TYR A 108 8.23 3.57 4.42
N PRO A 109 6.93 3.27 4.49
CA PRO A 109 5.90 4.05 3.79
C PRO A 109 6.03 5.57 3.99
N LYS A 110 6.18 6.03 5.25
CA LYS A 110 6.37 7.44 5.60
C LYS A 110 7.65 8.03 4.98
N LYS A 111 8.75 7.27 4.98
CA LYS A 111 10.03 7.68 4.39
C LYS A 111 9.98 7.77 2.87
N GLU A 112 9.35 6.81 2.23
CA GLU A 112 9.19 6.77 0.78
C GLU A 112 8.36 7.96 0.29
N ILE A 113 7.24 8.26 0.94
CA ILE A 113 6.44 9.44 0.62
C ILE A 113 7.29 10.71 0.76
N LEU A 114 7.99 10.89 1.89
CA LEU A 114 8.87 12.04 2.10
C LEU A 114 9.95 12.16 1.02
N LYS A 115 10.61 11.05 0.68
CA LYS A 115 11.70 11.01 -0.30
C LYS A 115 11.23 11.44 -1.70
N TYR A 116 10.02 11.05 -2.09
CA TYR A 116 9.53 11.19 -3.46
C TYR A 116 8.55 12.35 -3.66
N THR A 117 8.05 12.98 -2.60
CA THR A 117 7.13 14.12 -2.72
C THR A 117 7.58 15.34 -1.91
N GLY A 118 8.57 15.18 -1.02
CA GLY A 118 8.98 16.21 -0.05
C GLY A 118 8.03 16.33 1.15
N HIS A 119 6.92 15.61 1.17
CA HIS A 119 5.91 15.73 2.21
C HIS A 119 6.09 14.75 3.37
N ARG A 120 5.94 15.28 4.59
CA ARG A 120 5.83 14.48 5.81
C ARG A 120 4.35 14.13 6.02
N VAL A 121 3.99 12.87 5.79
CA VAL A 121 2.67 12.31 6.09
C VAL A 121 2.74 11.41 7.33
N SER A 122 1.83 11.58 8.29
CA SER A 122 1.77 10.77 9.52
C SER A 122 3.06 10.80 10.38
N TRP A 123 3.68 11.98 10.50
CA TRP A 123 4.85 12.28 11.36
C TRP A 123 4.48 13.08 12.62
N GLY A 124 3.25 12.91 13.12
CA GLY A 124 2.75 13.67 14.27
C GLY A 124 2.70 15.17 13.99
N SER A 125 3.15 15.99 14.94
CA SER A 125 3.17 17.46 14.83
C SER A 125 4.04 18.01 13.70
N THR A 126 4.93 17.20 13.13
CA THR A 126 5.82 17.60 12.03
C THR A 126 5.28 17.24 10.64
N SER A 127 4.03 16.76 10.55
CA SER A 127 3.40 16.42 9.27
C SER A 127 3.13 17.69 8.46
N SER A 128 3.53 17.70 7.18
CA SER A 128 3.21 18.77 6.24
C SER A 128 1.86 18.54 5.56
N VAL A 129 1.39 17.30 5.51
CA VAL A 129 0.05 16.93 5.04
C VAL A 129 -0.74 16.51 6.27
N VAL A 130 -1.74 17.31 6.63
CA VAL A 130 -2.56 17.13 7.84
C VAL A 130 -3.93 16.56 7.47
N ASN A 131 -4.57 15.85 8.40
CA ASN A 131 -5.88 15.21 8.21
C ASN A 131 -5.95 14.11 7.13
N TYR A 132 -4.80 13.52 6.80
CA TYR A 132 -4.72 12.35 5.93
C TYR A 132 -3.95 11.21 6.59
N ASN A 133 -4.37 9.98 6.30
CA ASN A 133 -3.69 8.75 6.67
C ASN A 133 -3.21 7.99 5.42
N ILE A 134 -2.10 7.29 5.57
CA ILE A 134 -1.59 6.37 4.55
C ILE A 134 -2.47 5.12 4.58
N ALA A 135 -3.16 4.85 3.47
CA ALA A 135 -3.95 3.65 3.26
C ALA A 135 -3.27 2.74 2.24
N HIS A 136 -3.14 1.45 2.58
CA HIS A 136 -2.72 0.43 1.63
C HIS A 136 -3.94 -0.01 0.81
N ILE A 137 -3.85 0.07 -0.52
CA ILE A 137 -4.93 -0.31 -1.43
C ILE A 137 -5.15 -1.83 -1.40
N TRP A 138 -4.06 -2.60 -1.34
CA TRP A 138 -4.05 -4.03 -1.04
C TRP A 138 -3.34 -4.28 0.29
N GLY A 139 -4.02 -4.99 1.20
CA GLY A 139 -3.54 -5.31 2.56
C GLY A 139 -2.42 -6.35 2.65
N LYS A 140 -1.67 -6.61 1.57
CA LYS A 140 -0.59 -7.61 1.48
C LYS A 140 0.74 -7.08 2.02
N THR A 141 0.73 -6.52 3.22
CA THR A 141 1.88 -5.78 3.80
C THR A 141 3.11 -6.64 4.13
N ASP A 142 2.98 -7.97 4.13
CA ASP A 142 4.09 -8.92 4.24
C ASP A 142 4.82 -9.17 2.90
N ASN A 143 4.20 -8.80 1.77
CA ASN A 143 4.79 -8.94 0.45
C ASN A 143 5.63 -7.69 0.09
N PRO A 144 6.92 -7.84 -0.26
CA PRO A 144 7.81 -6.71 -0.55
C PRO A 144 7.40 -5.91 -1.79
N LEU A 145 6.65 -6.53 -2.70
CA LEU A 145 6.11 -5.84 -3.88
C LEU A 145 4.89 -4.99 -3.54
N PHE A 146 4.34 -5.04 -2.32
CA PHE A 146 3.18 -4.24 -1.91
C PHE A 146 3.51 -3.26 -0.79
N PHE A 147 4.42 -3.61 0.12
CA PHE A 147 4.54 -2.88 1.37
C PHE A 147 5.11 -1.47 1.22
N SER A 148 6.16 -1.27 0.41
CA SER A 148 6.94 -0.02 0.35
C SER A 148 6.71 0.82 -0.91
N LEU A 149 5.78 0.39 -1.79
CA LEU A 149 5.60 0.98 -3.12
C LEU A 149 4.41 1.93 -3.17
N LEU A 150 4.65 3.14 -3.68
CA LEU A 150 3.68 4.23 -3.78
C LEU A 150 2.45 3.86 -4.61
N TRP A 151 2.58 2.94 -5.58
CA TRP A 151 1.42 2.48 -6.34
C TRP A 151 0.38 1.79 -5.46
N ASN A 152 0.79 1.18 -4.34
CA ASN A 152 -0.11 0.52 -3.40
C ASN A 152 -0.61 1.47 -2.29
N TYR A 153 -0.31 2.77 -2.39
CA TYR A 153 -0.73 3.75 -1.39
C TYR A 153 -1.73 4.74 -1.95
N ALA A 154 -2.61 5.19 -1.07
CA ALA A 154 -3.36 6.42 -1.24
C ALA A 154 -3.39 7.17 0.09
N LEU A 155 -3.52 8.50 0.03
CA LEU A 155 -3.76 9.30 1.22
C LEU A 155 -5.26 9.53 1.35
N ILE A 156 -5.86 8.96 2.39
CA ILE A 156 -7.29 9.01 2.63
C ILE A 156 -7.55 9.99 3.78
N PRO A 157 -8.60 10.84 3.71
CA PRO A 157 -8.97 11.69 4.82
C PRO A 157 -9.10 10.89 6.12
N CYS A 158 -8.58 11.41 7.23
CA CYS A 158 -8.52 10.69 8.50
C CYS A 158 -9.89 10.17 8.96
N HIS A 159 -10.95 10.94 8.71
CA HIS A 159 -12.31 10.56 9.08
C HIS A 159 -12.91 9.47 8.18
N CYS A 160 -12.28 9.14 7.04
CA CYS A 160 -12.68 8.05 6.14
C CYS A 160 -11.83 6.79 6.30
N THR A 161 -10.72 6.82 7.06
CA THR A 161 -9.73 5.72 7.11
C THR A 161 -10.35 4.39 7.56
N PHE A 162 -11.34 4.42 8.45
CA PHE A 162 -12.01 3.21 8.93
C PHE A 162 -12.76 2.44 7.82
N LEU A 163 -13.10 3.09 6.70
CA LEU A 163 -13.76 2.48 5.54
C LEU A 163 -12.82 1.56 4.75
N THR A 164 -11.51 1.82 4.80
CA THR A 164 -10.50 1.02 4.11
C THR A 164 -9.85 -0.04 5.00
N ASP A 165 -9.78 0.20 6.31
CA ASP A 165 -9.06 -0.69 7.25
C ASP A 165 -9.83 -1.95 7.67
N LYS A 166 -11.16 -1.90 7.74
CA LYS A 166 -11.99 -3.04 8.16
C LYS A 166 -12.11 -4.10 7.05
N LYS A 167 -12.26 -5.39 7.41
CA LYS A 167 -12.47 -6.48 6.42
C LYS A 167 -13.71 -6.22 5.57
N GLU A 168 -13.63 -6.60 4.28
CA GLU A 168 -14.63 -6.31 3.22
C GLU A 168 -16.04 -6.89 3.49
N GLU A 169 -16.16 -7.82 4.44
CA GLU A 169 -17.23 -8.82 4.47
C GLU A 169 -18.64 -8.30 4.80
N ASN A 170 -18.83 -7.05 5.23
CA ASN A 170 -20.11 -6.64 5.83
C ASN A 170 -20.83 -5.43 5.21
N ASP A 171 -20.27 -4.69 4.24
CA ASP A 171 -20.95 -3.51 3.69
C ASP A 171 -20.62 -3.21 2.22
N VAL A 172 -21.67 -2.97 1.42
CA VAL A 172 -21.59 -2.69 -0.03
C VAL A 172 -20.79 -1.41 -0.32
N VAL A 173 -20.95 -0.35 0.47
CA VAL A 173 -20.23 0.92 0.27
C VAL A 173 -18.74 0.73 0.43
N MET A 174 -18.33 0.03 1.48
CA MET A 174 -16.92 -0.23 1.74
C MET A 174 -16.30 -1.07 0.61
N LYS A 175 -17.04 -2.05 0.09
CA LYS A 175 -16.64 -2.84 -1.08
C LYS A 175 -16.49 -1.95 -2.31
N ASN A 176 -17.44 -1.05 -2.56
CA ASN A 176 -17.42 -0.12 -3.70
C ASN A 176 -16.20 0.81 -3.63
N ILE A 177 -15.94 1.42 -2.46
CA ILE A 177 -14.77 2.29 -2.22
C ILE A 177 -13.47 1.54 -2.53
N LYS A 178 -13.28 0.36 -1.93
CA LYS A 178 -12.05 -0.42 -2.10
C LYS A 178 -11.83 -0.87 -3.54
N ASN A 179 -12.87 -1.37 -4.20
CA ASN A 179 -12.76 -1.79 -5.60
C ASN A 179 -12.46 -0.62 -6.53
N LEU A 180 -13.03 0.56 -6.26
CA LEU A 180 -12.76 1.76 -7.05
C LEU A 180 -11.34 2.29 -6.80
N LEU A 181 -10.84 2.27 -5.56
CA LEU A 181 -9.43 2.58 -5.25
C LEU A 181 -8.45 1.62 -5.97
N LYS A 182 -8.72 0.31 -5.93
CA LYS A 182 -7.95 -0.72 -6.66
C LYS A 182 -7.97 -0.43 -8.17
N ALA A 183 -9.14 -0.16 -8.72
CA ALA A 183 -9.30 0.14 -10.15
C ALA A 183 -8.53 1.40 -10.59
N ILE A 184 -8.63 2.49 -9.83
CA ILE A 184 -7.89 3.73 -10.11
C ILE A 184 -6.39 3.47 -10.04
N SER A 185 -5.91 2.75 -9.03
CA SER A 185 -4.50 2.38 -8.92
C SER A 185 -4.00 1.55 -10.10
N ILE A 186 -4.79 0.55 -10.54
CA ILE A 186 -4.45 -0.29 -11.71
C ILE A 186 -4.36 0.58 -12.97
N GLU A 187 -5.35 1.42 -13.22
CA GLU A 187 -5.42 2.26 -14.42
C GLU A 187 -4.32 3.35 -14.44
N LEU A 188 -3.97 3.92 -13.28
CA LEU A 188 -2.89 4.91 -13.19
C LEU A 188 -1.53 4.26 -13.41
N TYR A 189 -1.27 3.15 -12.73
CA TYR A 189 0.09 2.67 -12.52
C TYR A 189 0.42 1.35 -13.21
N ASP A 190 -0.55 0.48 -13.49
CA ASP A 190 -0.32 -0.87 -14.03
C ASP A 190 0.79 -1.62 -13.26
N PRO A 191 0.54 -2.06 -12.01
CA PRO A 191 1.56 -2.62 -11.10
C PRO A 191 2.39 -3.76 -11.70
N ASN A 192 1.76 -4.65 -12.47
CA ASN A 192 2.45 -5.76 -13.14
C ASN A 192 3.48 -5.22 -14.15
N ARG A 193 3.10 -4.21 -14.94
CA ARG A 193 3.99 -3.59 -15.93
C ARG A 193 5.09 -2.74 -15.32
N ILE A 194 4.81 -1.93 -14.28
CA ILE A 194 5.85 -1.04 -13.72
C ILE A 194 6.88 -1.79 -12.90
N MET A 195 6.47 -2.90 -12.27
CA MET A 195 7.37 -3.73 -11.49
C MET A 195 8.13 -4.74 -12.33
N ASP A 196 7.60 -5.10 -13.53
CA ASP A 196 8.34 -5.84 -14.56
C ASP A 196 9.22 -6.94 -13.94
N TRP A 197 8.56 -7.77 -13.14
CA TRP A 197 9.18 -8.78 -12.31
C TRP A 197 8.90 -10.15 -12.88
N ASN A 198 9.70 -11.15 -12.50
CA ASN A 198 9.62 -12.52 -13.02
C ASN A 198 8.29 -13.24 -12.72
N GLN A 199 7.38 -12.57 -12.01
CA GLN A 199 6.02 -13.00 -11.75
C GLN A 199 5.11 -11.78 -11.68
N ASP A 200 3.83 -11.97 -11.95
CA ASP A 200 2.82 -10.95 -11.74
C ASP A 200 2.80 -10.48 -10.28
N VAL A 201 2.66 -9.17 -10.10
CA VAL A 201 2.51 -8.55 -8.79
C VAL A 201 1.09 -8.75 -8.27
N LEU A 202 0.10 -8.49 -9.11
CA LEU A 202 -1.33 -8.69 -8.88
C LEU A 202 -1.76 -10.01 -9.53
N SER A 203 -2.35 -10.92 -8.76
CA SER A 203 -3.02 -12.12 -9.28
C SER A 203 -4.45 -11.81 -9.71
N ILE A 204 -5.13 -12.74 -10.39
CA ILE A 204 -6.52 -12.56 -10.82
C ILE A 204 -7.47 -12.17 -9.69
N ASP A 205 -7.24 -12.72 -8.48
CA ASP A 205 -8.05 -12.43 -7.28
C ASP A 205 -7.82 -11.01 -6.72
N ASP A 206 -6.74 -10.34 -7.13
CA ASP A 206 -6.45 -8.96 -6.73
C ASP A 206 -7.20 -7.92 -7.56
N TYR A 207 -7.68 -8.30 -8.75
CA TYR A 207 -8.38 -7.39 -9.64
C TYR A 207 -9.84 -7.23 -9.20
N PRO A 208 -10.35 -5.98 -9.15
CA PRO A 208 -11.78 -5.79 -9.05
C PRO A 208 -12.43 -6.23 -10.36
N VAL A 209 -13.73 -6.55 -10.32
CA VAL A 209 -14.48 -6.91 -11.53
C VAL A 209 -14.44 -5.79 -12.57
N MET A 210 -14.54 -6.15 -13.85
CA MET A 210 -14.33 -5.25 -15.01
C MET A 210 -15.12 -3.94 -14.93
N GLU A 211 -16.33 -3.95 -14.36
CA GLU A 211 -17.13 -2.75 -14.15
C GLU A 211 -16.38 -1.66 -13.36
N TYR A 212 -15.65 -2.05 -12.31
CA TYR A 212 -14.85 -1.09 -11.53
C TYR A 212 -13.65 -0.57 -12.30
N LEU A 213 -13.00 -1.40 -13.12
CA LEU A 213 -11.90 -0.95 -13.99
C LEU A 213 -12.39 0.14 -14.96
N GLN A 214 -13.56 -0.09 -15.59
CA GLN A 214 -14.20 0.91 -16.44
C GLN A 214 -14.58 2.18 -15.69
N LYS A 215 -15.11 2.06 -14.46
CA LYS A 215 -15.40 3.21 -13.58
C LYS A 215 -14.11 3.97 -13.24
N GLY A 216 -13.08 3.30 -12.76
CA GLY A 216 -11.78 3.91 -12.41
C GLY A 216 -11.17 4.67 -13.59
N ARG A 217 -11.22 4.11 -14.79
CA ARG A 217 -10.78 4.81 -16.02
C ARG A 217 -11.59 6.08 -16.28
N LYS A 218 -12.92 6.03 -16.15
CA LYS A 218 -13.78 7.23 -16.31
C LYS A 218 -13.44 8.31 -15.30
N TRP A 219 -13.19 7.93 -14.03
CA TRP A 219 -12.78 8.86 -12.98
C TRP A 219 -11.49 9.60 -13.33
N ILE A 220 -10.50 8.89 -13.88
CA ILE A 220 -9.24 9.47 -14.33
C ILE A 220 -9.46 10.41 -15.52
N ILE A 221 -10.17 9.97 -16.56
CA ILE A 221 -10.43 10.76 -17.78
C ILE A 221 -11.19 12.05 -17.44
N ASN A 222 -12.17 11.97 -16.54
CA ASN A 222 -12.99 13.11 -16.12
C ASN A 222 -12.27 14.03 -15.12
N LYS A 223 -11.01 13.72 -14.73
CA LYS A 223 -10.23 14.47 -13.73
C LYS A 223 -10.93 14.58 -12.37
N ASN A 224 -11.62 13.50 -11.98
CA ASN A 224 -12.33 13.43 -10.70
C ASN A 224 -11.45 12.90 -9.54
N ILE A 225 -10.18 12.60 -9.81
CA ILE A 225 -9.20 12.18 -8.80
C ILE A 225 -8.22 13.30 -8.50
N ASN A 226 -7.72 13.33 -7.28
CA ASN A 226 -6.72 14.30 -6.84
C ASN A 226 -5.36 13.64 -6.64
N PHE A 227 -4.30 14.41 -6.86
CA PHE A 227 -2.93 13.99 -6.64
C PHE A 227 -2.33 14.80 -5.50
N LEU A 228 -1.44 14.17 -4.73
CA LEU A 228 -0.54 14.90 -3.86
C LEU A 228 0.49 15.63 -4.75
N GLU A 229 0.46 16.96 -4.70
CA GLU A 229 1.46 17.78 -5.39
C GLU A 229 2.85 17.56 -4.77
N SER A 230 3.87 17.47 -5.62
CA SER A 230 5.26 17.35 -5.17
C SER A 230 5.87 18.72 -4.96
N ILE A 231 6.73 18.87 -3.96
CA ILE A 231 7.50 20.10 -3.69
C ILE A 231 9.01 19.92 -3.90
N ILE A 232 9.41 18.78 -4.46
CA ILE A 232 10.79 18.47 -4.86
C ILE A 232 10.96 18.54 -6.38
#